data_AF-A0A0G2Z8B8-F1
#
_entry.id   AF-A0A0G2Z8B8-F1
#
_cell.length_a   1.000
_cell.length_b   1.000
_cell.length_c   1.000
_cell.angle_alpha   90.00
_cell.angle_beta   90.00
_cell.angle_gamma   90.00
#
_symmetry.space_group_name_H-M   'P 1'
#
loop_
_entity.id
_entity.type
_entity.pdbx_description
1 polymer ?
#
loop_
_entity_poly.entity_id
_entity_poly.type
_entity_poly.pdbx_seq_one_letter_code
_entity_poly.pdbx_strand_id
1 'polypeptide(L)' 'MKMLSSIFFSAAIVFFFVSLVFFEIGTRKVRKSDDPKTYDKKGVLFLVISIILAGVSLIFAFI' A
#
# COMPACT_ATOMS: atom_id res chain seq x y z
N MET A 1 -17.69 -10.69 -11.48
CA MET A 1 -17.75 -9.22 -11.31
C MET A 1 -16.52 -8.50 -11.89
N LYS A 2 -16.22 -8.70 -13.18
CA LYS A 2 -14.90 -8.34 -13.76
C LYS A 2 -14.58 -6.84 -13.74
N MET A 3 -15.55 -5.98 -14.09
CA MET A 3 -15.33 -4.53 -14.10
C MET A 3 -15.09 -3.96 -12.69
N LEU A 4 -15.87 -4.39 -11.68
CA LEU A 4 -15.61 -4.01 -10.29
C LEU A 4 -14.24 -4.52 -9.81
N SER A 5 -13.89 -5.77 -10.12
CA SER A 5 -12.58 -6.34 -9.78
C SER A 5 -11.44 -5.49 -10.37
N SER A 6 -11.53 -5.07 -11.63
CA SER A 6 -10.51 -4.21 -12.27
C SER A 6 -10.40 -2.82 -11.63
N ILE A 7 -11.52 -2.23 -11.17
CA ILE A 7 -11.52 -0.95 -10.46
C ILE A 7 -10.81 -1.10 -9.11
N PHE A 8 -11.16 -2.13 -8.33
CA PHE A 8 -10.50 -2.40 -7.05
C PHE A 8 -9.02 -2.73 -7.21
N PHE A 9 -8.66 -3.47 -8.26
CA PHE A 9 -7.26 -3.79 -8.57
C PHE A 9 -6.46 -2.52 -8.90
N SER A 10 -7.02 -1.65 -9.73
CA SER A 10 -6.38 -0.38 -10.10
C SER A 10 -6.21 0.52 -8.88
N ALA A 11 -7.22 0.60 -8.01
CA ALA A 11 -7.13 1.33 -6.74
C ALA A 11 -6.04 0.75 -5.83
N ALA A 12 -5.96 -0.58 -5.71
CA ALA A 12 -4.91 -1.25 -4.93
C ALA A 12 -3.51 -0.86 -5.41
N ILE A 13 -3.27 -0.85 -6.73
CA ILE A 13 -1.97 -0.44 -7.31
C ILE A 13 -1.64 1.01 -6.92
N VAL A 14 -2.59 1.93 -7.02
CA VAL A 14 -2.35 3.34 -6.64
C VAL A 14 -1.97 3.45 -5.16
N PHE A 15 -2.70 2.80 -4.27
CA PHE A 15 -2.39 2.79 -2.84
C PHE A 15 -1.05 2.11 -2.53
N PHE A 16 -0.69 1.07 -3.27
CA PHE A 16 0.62 0.43 -3.17
C PHE A 16 1.75 1.39 -3.51
N PHE A 17 1.64 2.11 -4.63
CA PHE A 17 2.64 3.12 -5.01
C PHE A 17 2.76 4.22 -3.97
N VAL A 18 1.64 4.73 -3.46
CA VAL A 18 1.65 5.73 -2.38
C VAL A 18 2.37 5.19 -1.14
N SER A 19 2.10 3.95 -0.75
CA SER A 19 2.79 3.28 0.36
C SER A 19 4.31 3.22 0.16
N LEU A 20 4.77 2.87 -1.04
CA LEU A 20 6.19 2.84 -1.37
C LEU A 20 6.85 4.21 -1.25
N VAL A 21 6.19 5.27 -1.72
CA VAL A 21 6.71 6.65 -1.58
C VAL A 21 6.87 7.03 -0.12
N PHE A 22 5.88 6.71 0.73
CA PHE A 22 6.00 6.94 2.18
C PHE A 22 7.15 6.13 2.77
N PHE A 23 7.27 4.84 2.46
CA PHE A 23 8.40 4.04 2.93
C PHE A 23 9.75 4.58 2.48
N GLU A 24 9.87 5.08 1.25
CA GLU A 24 11.11 5.72 0.79
C GLU A 24 11.44 6.98 1.60
N ILE A 25 10.44 7.83 1.88
CA ILE A 25 10.61 9.03 2.71
C ILE A 25 11.00 8.63 4.15
N GLY A 26 10.29 7.65 4.73
CA GLY A 26 10.54 7.12 6.07
C GLY A 26 11.94 6.53 6.20
N THR A 27 12.35 5.68 5.26
CA THR A 27 13.69 5.07 5.24
C THR A 27 14.79 6.10 5.01
N ARG A 28 14.59 7.11 4.14
CA ARG A 28 15.53 8.24 4.00
C ARG A 28 15.67 9.04 5.30
N LYS A 29 14.58 9.23 6.04
CA LYS A 29 14.59 9.93 7.33
C LYS A 29 15.34 9.12 8.40
N VAL A 30 15.08 7.82 8.48
CA VAL A 30 15.81 6.90 9.36
C VAL A 30 17.29 6.86 9.00
N ARG A 31 17.66 6.84 7.72
CA ARG A 31 19.07 6.84 7.30
C ARG A 31 19.83 8.13 7.68
N LYS A 32 19.12 9.24 7.85
CA LYS A 32 19.68 10.53 8.29
C LYS A 32 19.63 10.75 9.80
N SER A 33 18.93 9.89 10.53
CA SER A 33 18.70 9.99 11.97
C SER A 33 19.43 8.82 12.64
N ASP A 34 20.23 9.05 13.68
CA ASP A 34 20.83 7.96 14.49
C ASP A 34 19.80 7.16 15.32
N ASP A 35 18.51 7.29 14.99
CA ASP A 35 17.41 6.65 15.70
C ASP A 35 16.68 5.65 14.78
N PRO A 36 17.10 4.37 14.78
CA PRO A 36 16.60 3.35 13.87
C PRO A 36 15.15 2.91 14.15
N LYS A 37 14.48 3.45 15.19
CA LYS A 37 13.19 2.94 15.65
C LYS A 37 11.96 3.62 15.04
N THR A 38 12.12 4.58 14.15
CA THR A 38 10.96 5.25 13.52
C THR A 38 10.46 4.50 12.29
N TYR A 39 9.54 3.57 12.53
CA TYR A 39 8.77 2.92 11.48
C TYR A 39 7.74 3.89 10.86
N ASP A 40 7.65 3.93 9.53
CA ASP A 40 6.66 4.79 8.85
C ASP A 40 5.26 4.18 8.96
N LYS A 41 4.55 4.59 10.02
CA LYS A 41 3.16 4.20 10.29
C LYS A 41 2.22 4.53 9.13
N LYS A 42 2.48 5.60 8.37
CA LYS A 42 1.63 5.98 7.22
C LYS A 42 1.88 5.07 6.03
N GLY A 43 3.16 4.79 5.72
CA GLY A 43 3.52 3.82 4.68
C GLY A 43 2.85 2.46 4.89
N VAL A 44 2.84 1.97 6.14
CA VAL A 44 2.14 0.72 6.48
C VAL A 44 0.65 0.80 6.33
N LEU A 45 0.04 1.87 6.80
CA LEU A 45 -1.41 2.03 6.69
C LEU A 45 -1.84 1.91 5.22
N PHE A 46 -1.13 2.60 4.32
CA PHE A 46 -1.39 2.52 2.88
C PHE A 46 -1.08 1.13 2.31
N LEU A 47 -0.05 0.43 2.81
CA LEU A 47 0.26 -0.94 2.40
C LEU A 47 -0.89 -1.90 2.75
N VAL A 48 -1.39 -1.81 3.99
CA VAL A 48 -2.48 -2.65 4.49
C VAL A 48 -3.75 -2.38 3.68
N ILE A 49 -4.09 -1.11 3.43
CA ILE A 49 -5.24 -0.73 2.59
C ILE A 49 -5.08 -1.31 1.18
N SER A 50 -3.90 -1.22 0.58
CA SER A 50 -3.60 -1.82 -0.72
C SER A 50 -3.82 -3.34 -0.73
N ILE A 51 -3.33 -4.05 0.29
CA ILE A 51 -3.49 -5.51 0.41
C ILE A 51 -4.96 -5.88 0.52
N ILE A 52 -5.74 -5.15 1.31
CA ILE A 52 -7.19 -5.38 1.45
C ILE A 52 -7.89 -5.16 0.12
N LEU A 53 -7.62 -4.04 -0.58
CA LEU A 53 -8.22 -3.75 -1.88
C LEU A 53 -7.86 -4.80 -2.94
N ALA A 54 -6.60 -5.28 -2.95
CA ALA A 54 -6.16 -6.35 -3.83
C ALA A 54 -6.86 -7.68 -3.51
N GLY A 55 -7.01 -8.03 -2.23
CA GLY A 55 -7.73 -9.22 -1.80
C GLY A 55 -9.22 -9.17 -2.20
N VAL A 56 -9.87 -8.03 -1.98
CA VAL A 56 -11.27 -7.81 -2.40
C VAL A 56 -11.39 -7.92 -3.92
N SER A 57 -10.46 -7.32 -4.68
CA SER A 57 -10.42 -7.44 -6.13
C SER A 57 -10.34 -8.90 -6.60
N LEU A 58 -9.49 -9.71 -5.98
CA LEU A 58 -9.36 -11.14 -6.30
C LEU A 58 -10.66 -11.89 -6.02
N ILE A 59 -11.29 -11.66 -4.87
CA ILE A 59 -12.58 -12.30 -4.54
C ILE A 59 -13.63 -11.97 -5.63
N PHE A 60 -13.73 -10.71 -6.05
CA PHE A 60 -14.64 -10.29 -7.13
C PHE A 60 -14.23 -10.79 -8.53
N ALA A 61 -12.99 -11.23 -8.72
CA ALA A 61 -12.54 -11.81 -9.98
C ALA A 61 -13.02 -13.26 -10.14
N PHE A 62 -13.08 -14.01 -9.03
CA PHE A 62 -13.47 -15.42 -8.99
C PHE A 62 -14.97 -15.67 -8.75
N ILE A 63 -15.71 -14.62 -8.38
CA ILE A 63 -17.19 -14.59 -8.28
C ILE A 63 -17.77 -13.83 -9.48
#